data_AF-A0A3M1DX72-F1
#
_entry.id   AF-A0A3M1DX72-F1
#
_cell.length_a   1.000
_cell.length_b   1.000
_cell.length_c   1.000
_cell.angle_alpha   90.00
_cell.angle_beta   90.00
_cell.angle_gamma   90.00
#
_symmetry.space_group_name_H-M   'P 1'
#
loop_
_entity.id
_entity.type
_entity.pdbx_description
1 polymer ?
#
loop_
_entity_poly.entity_id
_entity_poly.type
_entity_poly.pdbx_seq_one_letter_code
_entity_poly.pdbx_strand_id
1 'polypeptide(L)'
;MSFTGDLEHLPIVDVIQLLHSTRKSGTLTVQGNGRQSQLVFSEGYIVSANHSNLSVRIGQILVELQAITPEDRDEALRAQAAAGDERKPLIAMLIESGKLSKEDAFRGLEILIELTIVEILTWESGTFTLDLDQNVIADEYRYFPEKCQQEINLDTQNILMDALRIYDEKVRDGELTHGIFADDDSQSDAVSPHPESAADESTGTSAAPGQPSRDISVEDLGLDVLDQIEPKVPDVFSALEDRDEMEEHRQAIVKHLPWLSAGDQKRLVEFLKSYGTDPATGESEAGRIDIQRQAVVLYSQDPFTRHTATTACRHTGVMSFSSESPDDLNPIIEQSLGKNIVPVLVLDAPEPGTSGFGPNELVALRTRLRRSYPDIPIIQMGNPGQTKDLLQALRDGATGVIPKPNLSQDNIQFIDEMILFLEAFAALVRTLGAQPSVALDGGLHKDLHALQEVKDAPDVAFTLLRVVRKFFARAMTLIVTREGLVMEKTLGVSPELDNKSTVGLQIPLTGDSLIQRVIREGSVHSAPGSDPALDRLYQTIGAPRSNKILLLPMKVKGRVVSITYADFGQNEPRPVPANLFEIMATQAGLSLENTLLRRRLETQT
;
A
#
# COMPACT_ATOMS: atom_id res chain seq x y z
N MET A 1 -20.07 18.61 -18.25
CA MET A 1 -20.47 17.62 -19.27
C MET A 1 -21.07 16.44 -18.55
N SER A 2 -22.16 15.88 -19.07
CA SER A 2 -22.81 14.68 -18.55
C SER A 2 -22.58 13.53 -19.53
N PHE A 3 -22.09 12.40 -19.05
CA PHE A 3 -21.87 11.19 -19.85
C PHE A 3 -22.91 10.15 -19.45
N THR A 4 -23.72 9.70 -20.40
CA THR A 4 -24.82 8.76 -20.15
C THR A 4 -24.59 7.50 -20.98
N GLY A 5 -24.88 6.34 -20.40
CA GLY A 5 -24.77 5.06 -21.10
C GLY A 5 -25.65 4.00 -20.45
N ASP A 6 -25.73 2.85 -21.11
CA ASP A 6 -26.47 1.69 -20.62
C ASP A 6 -25.52 0.71 -19.93
N LEU A 7 -25.97 0.11 -18.83
CA LEU A 7 -25.22 -0.92 -18.10
C LEU A 7 -24.95 -2.17 -18.95
N GLU A 8 -25.74 -2.40 -20.00
CA GLU A 8 -25.61 -3.51 -20.95
C GLU A 8 -24.41 -3.36 -21.89
N HIS A 9 -24.05 -2.11 -22.22
CA HIS A 9 -23.00 -1.81 -23.21
C HIS A 9 -21.66 -1.46 -22.55
N LEU A 10 -21.68 -0.97 -21.30
CA LEU A 10 -20.48 -0.61 -20.56
C LEU A 10 -20.61 -1.05 -19.09
N PRO A 11 -19.80 -2.04 -18.63
CA PRO A 11 -19.81 -2.48 -17.26
C PRO A 11 -19.56 -1.33 -16.28
N ILE A 12 -20.37 -1.26 -15.20
CA ILE A 12 -20.23 -0.18 -14.20
C ILE A 12 -18.85 -0.17 -13.53
N VAL A 13 -18.21 -1.33 -13.44
CA VAL A 13 -16.84 -1.51 -12.93
C VAL A 13 -15.86 -0.68 -13.74
N ASP A 14 -15.97 -0.69 -15.06
CA ASP A 14 -15.11 0.06 -15.97
C ASP A 14 -15.33 1.56 -15.84
N VAL A 15 -16.57 1.99 -15.59
CA VAL A 15 -16.90 3.41 -15.35
C VAL A 15 -16.26 3.88 -14.04
N ILE A 16 -16.37 3.10 -12.96
CA ILE A 16 -15.75 3.40 -11.66
C ILE A 16 -14.21 3.43 -11.81
N GLN A 17 -13.64 2.46 -12.52
CA GLN A 17 -12.19 2.37 -12.75
C GLN A 17 -11.67 3.49 -13.67
N LEU A 18 -12.46 3.91 -14.66
CA LEU A 18 -12.16 5.05 -15.51
C LEU A 18 -12.12 6.34 -14.68
N LEU A 19 -13.09 6.56 -13.79
CA LEU A 19 -13.10 7.72 -12.89
C LEU A 19 -11.88 7.74 -11.96
N HIS A 20 -11.52 6.59 -11.40
CA HIS A 20 -10.32 6.44 -10.56
C HIS A 20 -9.02 6.71 -11.34
N SER A 21 -8.82 6.05 -12.48
CA SER A 21 -7.60 6.16 -13.28
C SER A 21 -7.40 7.56 -13.88
N THR A 22 -8.48 8.22 -14.25
CA THR A 22 -8.45 9.58 -14.82
C THR A 22 -8.47 10.69 -13.76
N ARG A 23 -8.53 10.32 -12.46
CA ARG A 23 -8.66 11.23 -11.31
C ARG A 23 -9.78 12.26 -11.48
N LYS A 24 -10.90 11.85 -12.08
CA LYS A 24 -12.05 12.74 -12.31
C LYS A 24 -12.94 12.78 -11.08
N SER A 25 -13.44 13.97 -10.78
CA SER A 25 -14.51 14.18 -9.79
C SER A 25 -15.86 14.22 -10.52
N GLY A 26 -16.91 13.75 -9.86
CA GLY A 26 -18.24 13.74 -10.43
C GLY A 26 -19.21 12.85 -9.66
N THR A 27 -20.48 12.93 -10.02
CA THR A 27 -21.52 12.07 -9.44
C THR A 27 -21.95 11.03 -10.46
N LEU A 28 -21.77 9.76 -10.12
CA LEU A 28 -22.23 8.62 -10.89
C LEU A 28 -23.60 8.19 -10.34
N THR A 29 -24.65 8.46 -11.11
CA THR A 29 -26.00 8.00 -10.83
C THR A 29 -26.27 6.76 -11.66
N VAL A 30 -26.71 5.68 -11.02
CA VAL A 30 -27.09 4.43 -11.69
C VAL A 30 -28.56 4.15 -11.40
N GLN A 31 -29.32 3.77 -12.43
CA GLN A 31 -30.73 3.39 -12.34
C GLN A 31 -30.94 2.02 -12.97
N GLY A 32 -31.55 1.10 -12.23
CA GLY A 32 -31.82 -0.27 -12.68
C GLY A 32 -32.93 -0.91 -11.84
N ASN A 33 -33.75 -1.78 -12.44
CA ASN A 33 -34.85 -2.48 -11.74
C ASN A 33 -35.82 -1.57 -10.93
N GLY A 34 -36.07 -0.34 -11.41
CA GLY A 34 -36.94 0.64 -10.74
C GLY A 34 -36.32 1.27 -9.47
N ARG A 35 -35.02 1.08 -9.27
CA ARG A 35 -34.23 1.59 -8.15
C ARG A 35 -33.14 2.55 -8.67
N GLN A 36 -32.65 3.42 -7.78
CA GLN A 36 -31.59 4.37 -8.08
C GLN A 36 -30.52 4.34 -6.99
N SER A 37 -29.26 4.23 -7.40
CA SER A 37 -28.07 4.30 -6.54
C SER A 37 -27.16 5.43 -7.02
N GLN A 38 -26.39 6.03 -6.12
CA GLN A 38 -25.47 7.10 -6.48
C GLN A 38 -24.11 6.90 -5.80
N LEU A 39 -23.03 7.20 -6.54
CA LEU A 39 -21.66 7.22 -6.04
C LEU A 39 -21.05 8.59 -6.34
N VAL A 40 -20.42 9.21 -5.35
CA VAL A 40 -19.78 10.52 -5.48
C VAL A 40 -18.26 10.35 -5.48
N PHE A 41 -17.62 10.89 -6.51
CA PHE A 41 -16.18 10.83 -6.73
C PHE A 41 -15.52 12.20 -6.53
N SER A 42 -14.37 12.20 -5.87
CA SER A 42 -13.49 13.35 -5.72
C SER A 42 -12.06 12.94 -6.01
N GLU A 43 -11.43 13.55 -7.01
CA GLU A 43 -10.05 13.25 -7.44
C GLU A 43 -9.81 11.76 -7.77
N GLY A 44 -10.84 11.07 -8.23
CA GLY A 44 -10.82 9.63 -8.51
C GLY A 44 -11.15 8.73 -7.30
N TYR A 45 -11.34 9.29 -6.11
CA TYR A 45 -11.72 8.55 -4.90
C TYR A 45 -13.23 8.59 -4.64
N ILE A 46 -13.83 7.48 -4.20
CA ILE A 46 -15.22 7.47 -3.74
C ILE A 46 -15.30 8.11 -2.35
N VAL A 47 -16.05 9.20 -2.24
CA VAL A 47 -16.21 9.96 -0.99
C VAL A 47 -17.59 9.80 -0.36
N SER A 48 -18.57 9.29 -1.12
CA SER A 48 -19.92 9.04 -0.62
C SER A 48 -20.66 8.06 -1.52
N ALA A 49 -21.64 7.35 -0.94
CA ALA A 49 -22.54 6.44 -1.65
C ALA A 49 -23.96 6.57 -1.12
N ASN A 50 -24.92 6.35 -2.01
CA ASN A 50 -26.34 6.22 -1.72
C ASN A 50 -26.83 4.89 -2.28
N HIS A 51 -27.40 4.06 -1.40
CA HIS A 51 -27.96 2.77 -1.76
C HIS A 51 -29.43 2.91 -2.13
N SER A 52 -29.86 2.12 -3.10
CA SER A 52 -31.26 1.97 -3.52
C SER A 52 -32.26 1.60 -2.42
N ASN A 53 -31.79 1.02 -1.30
CA ASN A 53 -32.64 0.50 -0.23
C ASN A 53 -32.57 1.42 0.99
N LEU A 54 -33.74 1.90 1.42
CA LEU A 54 -33.90 2.79 2.57
C LEU A 54 -33.44 2.16 3.91
N SER A 55 -33.33 0.83 3.99
CA SER A 55 -32.77 0.13 5.16
C SER A 55 -31.24 0.13 5.17
N VAL A 56 -30.58 0.26 4.02
CA VAL A 56 -29.11 0.30 3.88
C VAL A 56 -28.67 1.76 3.89
N ARG A 57 -28.97 2.46 4.98
CA ARG A 57 -28.54 3.83 5.21
C ARG A 57 -27.38 3.84 6.19
N ILE A 58 -26.50 4.81 6.02
CA ILE A 58 -25.35 5.01 6.90
C ILE A 58 -25.70 4.98 8.40
N GLY A 59 -26.82 5.61 8.79
CA GLY A 59 -27.26 5.64 10.19
C GLY A 59 -27.71 4.27 10.71
N GLN A 60 -28.19 3.38 9.86
CA GLN A 60 -28.54 2.01 10.22
C GLN A 60 -27.29 1.12 10.28
N ILE A 61 -26.39 1.26 9.33
CA ILE A 61 -25.09 0.55 9.31
C ILE A 61 -24.28 0.86 10.57
N LEU A 62 -24.24 2.13 10.99
CA LEU A 62 -23.55 2.53 12.22
C LEU A 62 -24.18 1.93 13.50
N VAL A 63 -25.50 1.70 13.50
CA VAL A 63 -26.20 1.01 14.61
C VAL A 63 -25.86 -0.49 14.61
N GLU A 64 -25.83 -1.13 13.45
CA GLU A 64 -25.48 -2.55 13.30
C GLU A 64 -24.02 -2.83 13.67
N LEU A 65 -23.12 -1.90 13.36
CA LEU A 65 -21.73 -1.91 13.78
C LEU A 65 -21.53 -1.64 15.29
N GLN A 66 -22.60 -1.39 16.04
CA GLN A 66 -22.56 -0.95 17.44
C GLN A 66 -21.75 0.35 17.66
N ALA A 67 -21.55 1.15 16.60
CA ALA A 67 -20.83 2.41 16.65
C ALA A 67 -21.67 3.55 17.25
N ILE A 68 -23.00 3.47 17.09
CA ILE A 68 -23.98 4.36 17.73
C ILE A 68 -25.18 3.55 18.23
N THR A 69 -25.91 4.07 19.20
CA THR A 69 -27.19 3.46 19.62
C THR A 69 -28.34 3.86 18.68
N PRO A 70 -29.41 3.06 18.57
CA PRO A 70 -30.62 3.47 17.84
C PRO A 70 -31.17 4.82 18.34
N GLU A 71 -31.09 5.06 19.65
CA GLU A 71 -31.51 6.30 20.29
C GLU A 71 -30.64 7.50 19.83
N ASP A 72 -29.33 7.31 19.72
CA ASP A 72 -28.39 8.34 19.24
C ASP A 72 -28.63 8.69 17.76
N ARG A 73 -28.91 7.67 16.93
CA ARG A 73 -29.30 7.85 15.53
C ARG A 73 -30.57 8.68 15.43
N ASP A 74 -31.61 8.31 16.18
CA ASP A 74 -32.92 8.97 16.13
C ASP A 74 -32.86 10.40 16.68
N GLU A 75 -31.99 10.66 17.67
CA GLU A 75 -31.70 12.01 18.14
C GLU A 75 -31.00 12.84 17.07
N ALA A 76 -29.96 12.30 16.41
CA ALA A 76 -29.24 13.00 15.36
C ALA A 76 -30.12 13.27 14.13
N LEU A 77 -31.02 12.35 13.76
CA LEU A 77 -32.01 12.55 12.68
C LEU A 77 -33.04 13.63 13.05
N ARG A 78 -33.51 13.68 14.30
CA ARG A 78 -34.41 14.74 14.77
C ARG A 78 -33.72 16.11 14.77
N ALA A 79 -32.47 16.17 15.23
CA ALA A 79 -31.67 17.39 15.18
C ALA A 79 -31.42 17.85 13.74
N GLN A 80 -31.16 16.90 12.83
CA GLN A 80 -31.00 17.17 11.40
C GLN A 80 -32.27 17.76 10.78
N ALA A 81 -33.43 17.16 11.06
CA ALA A 81 -34.72 17.62 10.54
C ALA A 81 -35.12 19.00 11.09
N ALA A 82 -34.68 19.35 12.30
CA ALA A 82 -34.93 20.66 12.91
C ALA A 82 -34.03 21.78 12.37
N ALA A 83 -32.92 21.45 11.70
CA ALA A 83 -31.89 22.41 11.28
C ALA A 83 -32.18 23.17 9.97
N GLY A 84 -33.22 22.80 9.21
CA GLY A 84 -33.65 23.54 8.00
C GLY A 84 -32.51 23.75 6.99
N ASP A 85 -32.21 25.01 6.67
CA ASP A 85 -31.19 25.41 5.69
C ASP A 85 -29.73 25.32 6.22
N GLU A 86 -29.51 25.19 7.54
CA GLU A 86 -28.18 24.94 8.14
C GLU A 86 -27.96 23.43 8.42
N ARG A 87 -28.60 22.56 7.64
CA ARG A 87 -28.54 21.11 7.82
C ARG A 87 -27.12 20.60 7.66
N LYS A 88 -26.56 20.08 8.75
CA LYS A 88 -25.30 19.34 8.72
C LYS A 88 -25.52 17.87 8.31
N PRO A 89 -24.50 17.22 7.72
CA PRO A 89 -24.49 15.77 7.47
C PRO A 89 -24.62 14.97 8.77
N LEU A 90 -25.28 13.81 8.70
CA LEU A 90 -25.58 12.99 9.88
C LEU A 90 -24.32 12.57 10.66
N ILE A 91 -23.29 12.07 9.97
CA ILE A 91 -22.01 11.71 10.59
C ILE A 91 -21.35 12.92 11.23
N ALA A 92 -21.37 14.08 10.57
CA ALA A 92 -20.75 15.30 11.12
C ALA A 92 -21.38 15.69 12.46
N MET A 93 -22.71 15.61 12.57
CA MET A 93 -23.42 15.85 13.83
C MET A 93 -23.11 14.79 14.91
N LEU A 94 -23.00 13.51 14.52
CA LEU A 94 -22.65 12.43 15.44
C LEU A 94 -21.21 12.55 15.96
N ILE A 95 -20.27 13.01 15.14
CA ILE A 95 -18.90 13.31 15.54
C ILE A 95 -18.84 14.56 16.43
N GLU A 96 -19.50 15.65 16.05
CA GLU A 96 -19.53 16.90 16.84
C GLU A 96 -20.19 16.71 18.21
N SER A 97 -21.21 15.86 18.30
CA SER A 97 -21.85 15.50 19.56
C SER A 97 -21.06 14.50 20.41
N GLY A 98 -19.90 14.01 19.92
CA GLY A 98 -19.03 13.07 20.62
C GLY A 98 -19.59 11.66 20.71
N LYS A 99 -20.63 11.34 19.92
CA LYS A 99 -21.33 10.04 19.93
C LYS A 99 -20.76 9.03 18.94
N LEU A 100 -19.98 9.49 17.96
CA LEU A 100 -19.37 8.67 16.91
C LEU A 100 -17.88 9.02 16.76
N SER A 101 -17.02 8.02 16.72
CA SER A 101 -15.60 8.19 16.44
C SER A 101 -15.36 8.38 14.93
N LYS A 102 -14.26 9.06 14.56
CA LYS A 102 -13.89 9.21 13.14
C LYS A 102 -13.57 7.87 12.47
N GLU A 103 -12.99 6.93 13.20
CA GLU A 103 -12.63 5.61 12.69
C GLU A 103 -13.87 4.75 12.41
N ASP A 104 -14.86 4.79 13.30
CA ASP A 104 -16.12 4.06 13.10
C ASP A 104 -16.98 4.69 12.00
N ALA A 105 -16.93 6.01 11.86
CA ALA A 105 -17.55 6.71 10.75
C ALA A 105 -16.96 6.28 9.39
N PHE A 106 -15.63 6.13 9.32
CA PHE A 106 -14.93 5.66 8.12
C PHE A 106 -15.33 4.23 7.77
N ARG A 107 -15.28 3.32 8.75
CA ARG A 107 -15.67 1.92 8.54
C ARG A 107 -17.13 1.77 8.11
N GLY A 108 -18.03 2.55 8.69
CA GLY A 108 -19.44 2.55 8.28
C GLY A 108 -19.66 3.06 6.85
N LEU A 109 -18.84 4.02 6.40
CA LEU A 109 -18.89 4.54 5.03
C LEU A 109 -18.32 3.54 4.02
N GLU A 110 -17.21 2.89 4.34
CA GLU A 110 -16.60 1.83 3.52
C GLU A 110 -17.61 0.71 3.25
N ILE A 111 -18.25 0.19 4.30
CA ILE A 111 -19.30 -0.84 4.19
C ILE A 111 -20.49 -0.35 3.36
N LEU A 112 -20.91 0.91 3.51
CA LEU A 112 -22.00 1.46 2.70
C LEU A 112 -21.64 1.49 1.21
N ILE A 113 -20.42 1.88 0.87
CA ILE A 113 -19.95 1.93 -0.52
C ILE A 113 -19.88 0.52 -1.08
N GLU A 114 -19.29 -0.43 -0.34
CA GLU A 114 -19.22 -1.85 -0.75
C GLU A 114 -20.60 -2.42 -1.04
N LEU A 115 -21.54 -2.28 -0.10
CA LEU A 115 -22.92 -2.76 -0.28
C LEU A 115 -23.61 -2.12 -1.48
N THR A 116 -23.37 -0.82 -1.71
CA THR A 116 -23.95 -0.09 -2.85
C THR A 116 -23.38 -0.60 -4.16
N ILE A 117 -22.07 -0.86 -4.25
CA ILE A 117 -21.45 -1.42 -5.47
C ILE A 117 -21.96 -2.83 -5.72
N VAL A 118 -21.99 -3.69 -4.69
CA VAL A 118 -22.53 -5.06 -4.79
C VAL A 118 -23.97 -5.05 -5.32
N GLU A 119 -24.83 -4.17 -4.81
CA GLU A 119 -26.20 -4.03 -5.32
C GLU A 119 -26.21 -3.61 -6.79
N ILE A 120 -25.40 -2.63 -7.20
CA ILE A 120 -25.38 -2.18 -8.61
C ILE A 120 -24.92 -3.33 -9.53
N LEU A 121 -23.98 -4.17 -9.09
CA LEU A 121 -23.52 -5.35 -9.84
C LEU A 121 -24.61 -6.42 -10.01
N THR A 122 -25.69 -6.38 -9.21
CA THR A 122 -26.83 -7.29 -9.39
C THR A 122 -27.82 -6.83 -10.48
N TRP A 123 -27.66 -5.64 -11.04
CA TRP A 123 -28.63 -5.11 -12.02
C TRP A 123 -28.28 -5.57 -13.44
N GLU A 124 -29.15 -6.40 -14.01
CA GLU A 124 -28.98 -6.97 -15.37
C GLU A 124 -29.25 -5.95 -16.49
N SER A 125 -30.02 -4.89 -16.21
CA SER A 125 -30.32 -3.81 -17.16
C SER A 125 -30.52 -2.48 -16.43
N GLY A 126 -30.14 -1.38 -17.08
CA GLY A 126 -30.26 -0.05 -16.50
C GLY A 126 -29.44 1.01 -17.24
N THR A 127 -29.58 2.24 -16.79
CA THR A 127 -28.84 3.40 -17.32
C THR A 127 -27.98 4.01 -16.24
N PHE A 128 -26.81 4.52 -16.62
CA PHE A 128 -25.99 5.34 -15.74
C PHE A 128 -25.80 6.72 -16.34
N THR A 129 -25.68 7.72 -15.48
CA THR A 129 -25.37 9.10 -15.83
C THR A 129 -24.25 9.58 -14.94
N LEU A 130 -23.17 10.07 -15.56
CA LEU A 130 -22.02 10.64 -14.91
C LEU A 130 -22.00 12.14 -15.15
N ASP A 131 -22.22 12.91 -14.09
CA ASP A 131 -22.15 14.36 -14.15
C ASP A 131 -20.79 14.85 -13.63
N LEU A 132 -19.95 15.37 -14.54
CA LEU A 132 -18.61 15.88 -14.22
C LEU A 132 -18.62 17.34 -13.71
N ASP A 133 -19.69 18.09 -14.00
CA ASP A 133 -19.82 19.51 -13.61
C ASP A 133 -20.71 19.69 -12.37
N GLN A 134 -21.50 18.67 -12.03
CA GLN A 134 -22.31 18.67 -10.82
C GLN A 134 -21.56 17.99 -9.69
N ASN A 135 -20.82 18.81 -8.92
CA ASN A 135 -20.50 18.47 -7.54
C ASN A 135 -21.75 18.71 -6.65
N VAL A 136 -22.94 18.37 -7.15
CA VAL A 136 -24.22 18.47 -6.43
C VAL A 136 -24.25 17.28 -5.49
N ILE A 137 -23.48 17.44 -4.42
CA ILE A 137 -23.62 16.65 -3.22
C ILE A 137 -24.97 17.08 -2.66
N ALA A 138 -25.98 16.21 -2.73
CA ALA A 138 -27.20 16.44 -1.95
C ALA A 138 -26.76 16.64 -0.48
N ASP A 139 -27.19 17.75 0.15
CA ASP A 139 -26.71 18.19 1.47
C ASP A 139 -26.83 17.12 2.57
N GLU A 140 -27.67 16.10 2.34
CA GLU A 140 -27.84 14.95 3.22
C GLU A 140 -26.58 14.06 3.33
N TYR A 141 -25.63 14.14 2.38
CA TYR A 141 -24.53 13.18 2.21
C TYR A 141 -23.12 13.82 2.10
N ARG A 142 -22.98 15.10 2.47
CA ARG A 142 -21.72 15.86 2.43
C ARG A 142 -20.77 15.45 3.57
N TYR A 143 -20.09 14.33 3.46
CA TYR A 143 -18.98 14.05 4.37
C TYR A 143 -17.82 14.98 4.03
N PHE A 144 -17.75 16.14 4.69
CA PHE A 144 -16.57 16.70 5.37
C PHE A 144 -16.68 18.22 5.55
N PRO A 145 -16.35 18.75 6.75
CA PRO A 145 -15.84 20.12 6.87
C PRO A 145 -14.48 20.20 6.16
N GLU A 146 -14.23 21.32 5.48
CA GLU A 146 -13.10 21.64 4.58
C GLU A 146 -11.68 21.51 5.20
N LYS A 147 -11.55 20.93 6.41
CA LYS A 147 -10.30 20.69 7.13
C LYS A 147 -9.91 19.20 7.27
N CYS A 148 -10.72 18.27 6.77
CA CYS A 148 -10.47 16.81 6.87
C CYS A 148 -10.00 16.15 5.55
N GLN A 149 -9.72 16.91 4.50
CA GLN A 149 -9.31 16.40 3.18
C GLN A 149 -7.95 15.67 3.14
N GLN A 150 -7.20 15.62 4.24
CA GLN A 150 -5.87 14.99 4.27
C GLN A 150 -5.85 13.55 4.83
N GLU A 151 -6.96 13.02 5.35
CA GLU A 151 -6.94 11.75 6.10
C GLU A 151 -7.89 10.66 5.56
N ILE A 152 -8.78 10.96 4.61
CA ILE A 152 -9.89 10.04 4.24
C ILE A 152 -9.97 9.91 2.71
N ASN A 153 -8.95 9.29 2.12
CA ASN A 153 -8.99 8.80 0.74
C ASN A 153 -9.25 7.30 0.80
N LEU A 154 -10.50 6.91 0.61
CA LEU A 154 -10.91 5.52 0.47
C LEU A 154 -10.35 4.99 -0.85
N ASP A 155 -9.42 4.02 -0.79
CA ASP A 155 -8.81 3.43 -1.97
C ASP A 155 -9.89 2.72 -2.79
N THR A 156 -10.27 3.36 -3.90
CA THR A 156 -11.38 2.92 -4.75
C THR A 156 -11.10 1.57 -5.38
N GLN A 157 -9.83 1.19 -5.55
CA GLN A 157 -9.47 -0.13 -6.04
C GLN A 157 -9.73 -1.21 -4.99
N ASN A 158 -9.34 -0.98 -3.74
CA ASN A 158 -9.55 -1.98 -2.68
C ASN A 158 -11.04 -2.24 -2.45
N ILE A 159 -11.84 -1.17 -2.36
CA ILE A 159 -13.29 -1.28 -2.16
C ILE A 159 -13.97 -1.98 -3.33
N LEU A 160 -13.53 -1.70 -4.56
CA LEU A 160 -14.06 -2.38 -5.74
C LEU A 160 -13.69 -3.87 -5.74
N MET A 161 -12.47 -4.22 -5.36
CA MET A 161 -12.03 -5.62 -5.27
C MET A 161 -12.78 -6.37 -4.16
N ASP A 162 -13.01 -5.75 -3.00
CA ASP A 162 -13.80 -6.35 -1.93
C ASP A 162 -15.28 -6.47 -2.31
N ALA A 163 -15.86 -5.48 -2.99
CA ALA A 163 -17.22 -5.58 -3.51
C ALA A 163 -17.38 -6.69 -4.56
N LEU A 164 -16.42 -6.84 -5.48
CA LEU A 164 -16.40 -7.94 -6.46
C LEU A 164 -16.26 -9.30 -5.77
N ARG A 165 -15.38 -9.41 -4.76
CA ARG A 165 -15.24 -10.63 -3.98
C ARG A 165 -16.54 -11.01 -3.26
N ILE A 166 -17.21 -10.04 -2.63
CA ILE A 166 -18.50 -10.26 -1.95
C ILE A 166 -19.58 -10.68 -2.96
N TYR A 167 -19.60 -10.07 -4.14
CA TYR A 167 -20.50 -10.45 -5.22
C TYR A 167 -20.28 -11.91 -5.66
N ASP A 168 -19.03 -12.29 -5.94
CA ASP A 168 -18.66 -13.65 -6.34
C ASP A 168 -18.99 -14.68 -5.26
N GLU A 169 -18.74 -14.37 -3.98
CA GLU A 169 -19.11 -15.21 -2.84
C GLU A 169 -20.63 -15.43 -2.78
N LYS A 170 -21.44 -14.39 -2.94
CA LYS A 170 -22.91 -14.48 -2.92
C LYS A 170 -23.49 -15.21 -4.13
N VAL A 171 -22.88 -15.04 -5.30
CA VAL A 171 -23.24 -15.79 -6.51
C VAL A 171 -22.91 -17.28 -6.33
N ARG A 172 -21.75 -17.59 -5.74
CA ARG A 172 -21.32 -18.95 -5.45
C ARG A 172 -22.21 -19.64 -4.40
N ASP A 173 -22.62 -18.91 -3.37
CA ASP A 173 -23.47 -19.43 -2.29
C ASP A 173 -24.95 -19.53 -2.70
N GLY A 174 -25.29 -19.11 -3.92
CA GLY A 174 -26.64 -19.21 -4.49
C GLY A 174 -27.64 -18.20 -3.91
N GLU A 175 -27.15 -17.17 -3.23
CA GLU A 175 -27.97 -16.07 -2.70
C GLU A 175 -28.35 -15.05 -3.80
N LEU A 176 -27.62 -15.05 -4.92
CA LEU A 176 -27.86 -14.21 -6.11
C LEU A 176 -27.99 -15.08 -7.37
N THR A 177 -28.95 -14.76 -8.24
CA THR A 177 -29.06 -15.38 -9.56
C THR A 177 -27.98 -14.83 -10.49
N HIS A 178 -27.33 -15.72 -11.25
CA HIS A 178 -26.23 -15.40 -12.19
C HIS A 178 -26.63 -14.27 -13.14
N GLY A 179 -26.06 -13.08 -12.93
CA GLY A 179 -26.11 -11.98 -13.89
C GLY A 179 -24.73 -11.82 -14.52
N ILE A 180 -24.70 -11.76 -15.86
CA ILE A 180 -23.60 -11.27 -16.72
C ILE A 180 -22.54 -12.30 -17.17
N PHE A 181 -22.46 -13.52 -16.62
CA PHE A 181 -21.56 -14.56 -17.17
C PHE A 181 -22.25 -15.90 -17.43
N ALA A 182 -22.93 -16.02 -18.56
CA ALA A 182 -23.30 -17.31 -19.14
C ALA A 182 -23.11 -17.25 -20.66
N ASP A 183 -21.92 -17.59 -21.13
CA ASP A 183 -21.70 -17.89 -22.55
C ASP A 183 -22.02 -19.37 -22.85
N ASP A 184 -22.87 -19.50 -23.86
CA ASP A 184 -23.20 -20.59 -24.79
C ASP A 184 -22.56 -21.98 -24.59
N ASP A 185 -23.40 -23.00 -24.34
CA ASP A 185 -23.44 -24.24 -25.15
C ASP A 185 -24.45 -25.25 -24.57
N SER A 186 -25.65 -25.36 -25.15
CA SER A 186 -26.35 -26.65 -25.30
C SER A 186 -27.53 -26.56 -26.28
N GLN A 187 -27.49 -27.40 -27.31
CA GLN A 187 -28.51 -27.59 -28.34
C GLN A 187 -29.91 -27.96 -27.80
N SER A 188 -30.96 -27.39 -28.41
CA SER A 188 -32.06 -28.08 -29.15
C SER A 188 -33.45 -27.43 -28.97
N ASP A 189 -34.08 -27.19 -30.13
CA ASP A 189 -35.51 -27.19 -30.46
C ASP A 189 -36.52 -26.28 -29.73
N ALA A 190 -37.00 -25.22 -30.42
CA ALA A 190 -38.37 -25.17 -30.98
C ALA A 190 -38.75 -23.79 -31.59
N VAL A 191 -38.86 -23.76 -32.92
CA VAL A 191 -39.90 -23.17 -33.80
C VAL A 191 -40.79 -22.01 -33.26
N SER A 192 -40.57 -20.80 -33.81
CA SER A 192 -41.47 -19.82 -34.50
C SER A 192 -42.89 -19.47 -33.94
N PRO A 193 -43.57 -18.35 -34.35
CA PRO A 193 -43.26 -17.39 -35.45
C PRO A 193 -43.47 -15.87 -35.18
N HIS A 194 -42.83 -15.08 -36.06
CA HIS A 194 -43.14 -13.73 -36.57
C HIS A 194 -44.65 -13.44 -36.83
N PRO A 195 -45.14 -12.18 -37.09
CA PRO A 195 -44.48 -11.18 -37.97
C PRO A 195 -44.75 -9.65 -37.79
N GLU A 196 -43.96 -8.87 -38.56
CA GLU A 196 -44.31 -7.64 -39.35
C GLU A 196 -44.76 -6.34 -38.64
N SER A 197 -44.54 -5.10 -39.11
CA SER A 197 -43.81 -4.44 -40.23
C SER A 197 -43.87 -2.92 -39.94
N ALA A 198 -42.79 -2.15 -40.03
CA ALA A 198 -42.41 -1.23 -41.13
C ALA A 198 -43.39 -0.09 -41.53
N ALA A 199 -42.80 1.13 -41.61
CA ALA A 199 -43.15 2.34 -42.40
C ALA A 199 -44.40 3.14 -41.95
N ASP A 200 -44.50 4.48 -42.05
CA ASP A 200 -43.79 5.44 -42.89
C ASP A 200 -43.98 6.90 -42.39
N GLU A 201 -43.27 7.80 -43.04
CA GLU A 201 -42.98 9.21 -42.76
C GLU A 201 -44.14 10.26 -42.71
N SER A 202 -43.80 11.41 -42.09
CA SER A 202 -43.88 12.80 -42.63
C SER A 202 -44.83 13.86 -42.03
N THR A 203 -44.18 14.92 -41.51
CA THR A 203 -44.43 16.38 -41.66
C THR A 203 -45.57 17.12 -40.93
N GLY A 204 -45.21 18.23 -40.24
CA GLY A 204 -46.17 19.24 -39.75
C GLY A 204 -45.64 20.30 -38.75
N THR A 205 -44.80 21.21 -39.24
CA THR A 205 -44.19 22.47 -38.73
C THR A 205 -44.89 23.38 -37.67
N SER A 206 -44.06 24.02 -36.81
CA SER A 206 -44.03 25.45 -36.34
C SER A 206 -44.05 25.66 -34.80
N ALA A 207 -43.33 26.58 -34.13
CA ALA A 207 -42.23 27.51 -34.41
C ALA A 207 -41.65 28.10 -33.08
N ALA A 208 -40.31 28.10 -32.92
CA ALA A 208 -39.35 29.06 -32.29
C ALA A 208 -39.61 29.85 -30.96
N PRO A 209 -38.58 30.41 -30.28
CA PRO A 209 -37.16 30.01 -30.13
C PRO A 209 -36.56 30.18 -28.70
N GLY A 210 -35.50 29.42 -28.38
CA GLY A 210 -34.68 29.65 -27.17
C GLY A 210 -33.31 28.95 -27.19
N GLN A 211 -32.32 29.62 -27.81
CA GLN A 211 -30.84 29.54 -27.71
C GLN A 211 -30.08 28.19 -27.75
N PRO A 212 -28.91 28.14 -28.42
CA PRO A 212 -28.31 26.89 -28.88
C PRO A 212 -27.40 26.24 -27.82
N SER A 213 -27.66 24.99 -27.46
CA SER A 213 -26.58 24.07 -27.12
C SER A 213 -25.80 23.80 -28.40
N ARG A 214 -24.47 23.89 -28.32
CA ARG A 214 -23.60 23.41 -29.39
C ARG A 214 -23.66 21.88 -29.36
N ASP A 215 -24.59 21.32 -30.12
CA ASP A 215 -24.56 19.91 -30.46
C ASP A 215 -23.35 19.70 -31.36
N ILE A 216 -22.35 18.99 -30.85
CA ILE A 216 -21.25 18.49 -31.67
C ILE A 216 -21.86 17.35 -32.48
N SER A 217 -22.02 17.54 -33.79
CA SER A 217 -22.48 16.46 -34.68
C SER A 217 -21.38 15.42 -34.85
N VAL A 218 -21.77 14.19 -35.22
CA VAL A 218 -20.88 13.05 -35.48
C VAL A 218 -19.80 13.36 -36.52
N GLU A 219 -20.06 14.34 -37.39
CA GLU A 219 -19.13 14.83 -38.42
C GLU A 219 -17.99 15.69 -37.85
N ASP A 220 -18.23 16.46 -36.78
CA ASP A 220 -17.18 17.28 -36.13
C ASP A 220 -16.20 16.44 -35.28
N LEU A 221 -16.49 15.15 -35.06
CA LEU A 221 -15.63 14.17 -34.40
C LEU A 221 -14.89 13.23 -35.38
N GLY A 222 -15.06 13.39 -36.70
CA GLY A 222 -14.33 12.60 -37.72
C GLY A 222 -14.68 11.11 -37.73
N LEU A 223 -15.94 10.77 -37.42
CA LEU A 223 -16.43 9.38 -37.38
C LEU A 223 -17.08 8.94 -38.71
N ASP A 224 -17.14 9.81 -39.71
CA ASP A 224 -17.56 9.56 -41.08
C ASP A 224 -16.66 8.54 -41.83
N VAL A 225 -15.49 8.23 -41.26
CA VAL A 225 -14.56 7.23 -41.80
C VAL A 225 -14.91 5.80 -41.34
N LEU A 226 -15.77 5.61 -40.33
CA LEU A 226 -16.09 4.28 -39.79
C LEU A 226 -16.92 3.40 -40.73
N ASP A 227 -17.72 3.99 -41.63
CA ASP A 227 -18.55 3.23 -42.58
C ASP A 227 -17.74 2.65 -43.77
N GLN A 228 -16.48 3.07 -43.96
CA GLN A 228 -15.55 2.49 -44.96
C GLN A 228 -14.51 1.54 -44.35
N ILE A 229 -14.55 1.32 -43.03
CA ILE A 229 -13.67 0.36 -42.37
C ILE A 229 -14.33 -1.01 -42.48
N GLU A 230 -13.79 -1.86 -43.34
CA GLU A 230 -14.13 -3.29 -43.34
C GLU A 230 -14.03 -3.84 -41.91
N PRO A 231 -15.03 -4.60 -41.44
CA PRO A 231 -15.06 -5.08 -40.07
C PRO A 231 -13.86 -5.99 -39.84
N LYS A 232 -12.85 -5.45 -39.15
CA LYS A 232 -11.90 -6.25 -38.40
C LYS A 232 -12.54 -6.49 -37.05
N VAL A 233 -12.88 -7.75 -36.81
CA VAL A 233 -13.33 -8.26 -35.51
C VAL A 233 -12.45 -7.64 -34.40
N PRO A 234 -13.03 -6.92 -33.42
CA PRO A 234 -12.29 -6.48 -32.25
C PRO A 234 -11.93 -7.69 -31.38
N ASP A 235 -10.64 -7.86 -31.10
CA ASP A 235 -10.01 -8.94 -30.30
C ASP A 235 -10.38 -8.86 -28.79
N VAL A 236 -11.65 -8.61 -28.42
CA VAL A 236 -12.06 -8.36 -27.00
C VAL A 236 -13.12 -9.33 -26.49
N PHE A 237 -13.41 -10.42 -27.19
CA PHE A 237 -14.09 -11.58 -26.60
C PHE A 237 -13.25 -12.84 -26.82
N SER A 238 -12.27 -13.01 -25.95
CA SER A 238 -11.62 -14.28 -25.67
C SER A 238 -11.47 -14.43 -24.16
N ALA A 239 -11.94 -15.57 -23.66
CA ALA A 239 -11.94 -15.98 -22.25
C ALA A 239 -10.61 -15.64 -21.57
N LEU A 240 -10.63 -15.00 -20.38
CA LEU A 240 -9.47 -14.72 -19.50
C LEU A 240 -8.14 -15.05 -20.20
N GLU A 241 -7.73 -14.22 -21.15
CA GLU A 241 -6.47 -14.49 -21.81
C GLU A 241 -5.40 -14.23 -20.75
N ASP A 242 -4.60 -15.26 -20.44
CA ASP A 242 -3.28 -15.09 -19.86
C ASP A 242 -2.72 -13.79 -20.48
N ARG A 243 -2.55 -12.72 -19.69
CA ARG A 243 -1.80 -11.56 -20.17
C ARG A 243 -0.46 -12.13 -20.57
N ASP A 244 -0.26 -12.32 -21.86
CA ASP A 244 0.93 -12.98 -22.33
C ASP A 244 2.05 -11.98 -22.05
N GLU A 245 2.76 -12.13 -20.92
CA GLU A 245 3.88 -11.26 -20.51
C GLU A 245 4.86 -11.09 -21.69
N MET A 246 4.88 -12.09 -22.56
CA MET A 246 5.52 -12.12 -23.88
C MET A 246 5.15 -10.96 -24.80
N GLU A 247 3.87 -10.60 -24.91
CA GLU A 247 3.40 -9.55 -25.79
C GLU A 247 3.74 -8.16 -25.22
N GLU A 248 3.67 -7.97 -23.89
CA GLU A 248 4.18 -6.76 -23.23
C GLU A 248 5.70 -6.60 -23.43
N HIS A 249 6.49 -7.68 -23.26
CA HIS A 249 7.92 -7.68 -23.55
C HIS A 249 8.23 -7.42 -25.02
N ARG A 250 7.47 -8.05 -25.94
CA ARG A 250 7.63 -7.88 -27.39
C ARG A 250 7.35 -6.44 -27.79
N GLN A 251 6.26 -5.84 -27.32
CA GLN A 251 5.91 -4.44 -27.62
C GLN A 251 6.95 -3.46 -27.07
N ALA A 252 7.45 -3.67 -25.86
CA ALA A 252 8.52 -2.84 -25.29
C ALA A 252 9.82 -2.91 -26.12
N ILE A 253 10.21 -4.12 -26.55
CA ILE A 253 11.42 -4.33 -27.37
C ILE A 253 11.26 -3.71 -28.76
N VAL A 254 10.13 -3.93 -29.43
CA VAL A 254 9.87 -3.35 -30.76
C VAL A 254 9.84 -1.82 -30.72
N LYS A 255 9.24 -1.25 -29.67
CA LYS A 255 9.12 0.21 -29.50
C LYS A 255 10.46 0.88 -29.22
N HIS A 256 11.28 0.31 -28.35
CA HIS A 256 12.50 0.96 -27.84
C HIS A 256 13.78 0.50 -28.56
N LEU A 257 13.77 -0.66 -29.21
CA LEU A 257 14.90 -1.24 -29.94
C LEU A 257 14.51 -1.67 -31.37
N PRO A 258 14.02 -0.74 -32.22
CA PRO A 258 13.53 -1.06 -33.56
C PRO A 258 14.62 -1.52 -34.53
N TRP A 259 15.89 -1.27 -34.20
CA TRP A 259 17.05 -1.63 -35.00
C TRP A 259 17.50 -3.10 -34.84
N LEU A 260 16.98 -3.82 -33.83
CA LEU A 260 17.30 -5.23 -33.62
C LEU A 260 16.72 -6.14 -34.69
N SER A 261 17.44 -7.20 -35.03
CA SER A 261 16.93 -8.25 -35.93
C SER A 261 15.75 -9.00 -35.30
N ALA A 262 14.84 -9.55 -36.12
CA ALA A 262 13.70 -10.32 -35.60
C ALA A 262 14.14 -11.55 -34.78
N GLY A 263 15.30 -12.14 -35.07
CA GLY A 263 15.88 -13.23 -34.29
C GLY A 263 16.36 -12.76 -32.91
N ASP A 264 16.98 -11.60 -32.84
CA ASP A 264 17.49 -10.99 -31.60
C ASP A 264 16.37 -10.49 -30.70
N GLN A 265 15.33 -9.89 -31.28
CA GLN A 265 14.11 -9.51 -30.56
C GLN A 265 13.47 -10.74 -29.91
N LYS A 266 13.31 -11.84 -30.68
CA LYS A 266 12.77 -13.09 -30.16
C LYS A 266 13.60 -13.66 -29.02
N ARG A 267 14.94 -13.65 -29.16
CA ARG A 267 15.88 -14.14 -28.15
C ARG A 267 15.77 -13.35 -26.84
N LEU A 268 15.64 -12.03 -26.90
CA LEU A 268 15.48 -11.19 -25.70
C LEU A 268 14.11 -11.38 -25.04
N VAL A 269 13.04 -11.54 -25.83
CA VAL A 269 11.71 -11.88 -25.29
C VAL A 269 11.74 -13.25 -24.61
N GLU A 270 12.33 -14.27 -25.24
CA GLU A 270 12.49 -15.61 -24.65
C GLU A 270 13.32 -15.56 -23.35
N PHE A 271 14.36 -14.73 -23.31
CA PHE A 271 15.13 -14.50 -22.09
C PHE A 271 14.28 -13.85 -20.98
N LEU A 272 13.58 -12.76 -21.29
CA LEU A 272 12.68 -12.11 -20.32
C LEU A 272 11.56 -13.05 -19.85
N LYS A 273 11.09 -13.95 -20.72
CA LYS A 273 10.17 -15.04 -20.35
C LYS A 273 10.79 -16.03 -19.38
N SER A 274 12.01 -16.50 -19.66
CA SER A 274 12.72 -17.42 -18.77
C SER A 274 12.97 -16.79 -17.39
N TYR A 275 13.07 -15.46 -17.33
CA TYR A 275 13.04 -14.67 -16.11
C TYR A 275 11.62 -14.40 -15.56
N GLY A 276 10.55 -14.48 -16.35
CA GLY A 276 9.18 -14.31 -15.87
C GLY A 276 8.58 -15.58 -15.25
N THR A 277 9.03 -16.76 -15.69
CA THR A 277 8.24 -18.02 -15.57
C THR A 277 8.80 -19.13 -14.67
N ASP A 278 9.79 -18.89 -13.80
CA ASP A 278 10.28 -19.94 -12.89
C ASP A 278 10.49 -19.49 -11.42
N PRO A 279 9.45 -19.52 -10.57
CA PRO A 279 9.63 -19.42 -9.12
C PRO A 279 10.22 -20.69 -8.48
N ALA A 280 10.58 -21.72 -9.26
CA ALA A 280 10.76 -23.08 -8.74
C ALA A 280 11.86 -23.91 -9.43
N THR A 281 13.08 -23.39 -9.61
CA THR A 281 14.26 -24.27 -9.73
C THR A 281 15.45 -23.79 -8.90
N GLY A 282 15.61 -24.44 -7.74
CA GLY A 282 16.75 -24.24 -6.84
C GLY A 282 16.55 -24.94 -5.49
N GLU A 283 16.42 -26.27 -5.50
CA GLU A 283 16.49 -27.07 -4.28
C GLU A 283 17.80 -26.81 -3.50
N SER A 284 17.68 -26.24 -2.31
CA SER A 284 18.44 -26.63 -1.11
C SER A 284 17.82 -25.95 0.12
N GLU A 285 17.22 -26.77 0.99
CA GLU A 285 16.60 -26.40 2.28
C GLU A 285 17.60 -25.92 3.36
N ALA A 286 18.69 -25.27 3.00
CA ALA A 286 19.68 -24.77 3.96
C ALA A 286 19.91 -23.27 3.76
N GLY A 287 19.13 -22.46 4.48
CA GLY A 287 19.34 -21.02 4.60
C GLY A 287 18.36 -20.17 3.80
N ARG A 288 17.07 -20.21 4.15
CA ARG A 288 16.13 -19.15 3.72
C ARG A 288 16.57 -17.84 4.36
N ILE A 289 17.35 -17.06 3.62
CA ILE A 289 17.31 -15.60 3.72
C ILE A 289 15.85 -15.23 3.38
N ASP A 290 15.23 -14.36 4.17
CA ASP A 290 13.81 -13.99 4.05
C ASP A 290 13.61 -13.11 2.78
N ILE A 291 13.71 -13.73 1.59
CA ILE A 291 13.73 -13.07 0.26
C ILE A 291 12.46 -12.25 0.01
N GLN A 292 11.34 -12.60 0.66
CA GLN A 292 10.05 -11.88 0.59
C GLN A 292 10.07 -10.47 1.22
N ARG A 293 11.17 -10.05 1.85
CA ARG A 293 11.31 -8.71 2.47
C ARG A 293 12.30 -7.80 1.74
N GLN A 294 12.69 -8.12 0.52
CA GLN A 294 13.59 -7.27 -0.26
C GLN A 294 12.79 -6.35 -1.18
N ALA A 295 13.18 -5.07 -1.22
CA ALA A 295 12.64 -4.10 -2.16
C ALA A 295 13.75 -3.41 -2.95
N VAL A 296 13.44 -3.00 -4.17
CA VAL A 296 14.28 -2.18 -5.03
C VAL A 296 13.52 -0.91 -5.36
N VAL A 297 14.18 0.23 -5.20
CA VAL A 297 13.67 1.53 -5.65
C VAL A 297 14.54 1.98 -6.81
N LEU A 298 13.98 1.95 -8.01
CA LEU A 298 14.65 2.30 -9.26
C LEU A 298 14.29 3.71 -9.68
N TYR A 299 15.30 4.54 -9.86
CA TYR A 299 15.20 5.83 -10.53
C TYR A 299 15.78 5.71 -11.94
N SER A 300 14.95 5.86 -12.97
CA SER A 300 15.40 5.96 -14.35
C SER A 300 14.43 6.81 -15.16
N GLN A 301 14.95 7.63 -16.05
CA GLN A 301 14.15 8.39 -17.02
C GLN A 301 13.81 7.56 -18.26
N ASP A 302 14.61 6.53 -18.56
CA ASP A 302 14.39 5.65 -19.71
C ASP A 302 13.31 4.59 -19.40
N PRO A 303 12.17 4.60 -20.13
CA PRO A 303 11.11 3.61 -19.95
C PRO A 303 11.57 2.16 -20.16
N PHE A 304 12.53 1.93 -21.07
CA PHE A 304 13.00 0.58 -21.39
C PHE A 304 13.86 0.01 -20.26
N THR A 305 14.76 0.81 -19.70
CA THR A 305 15.52 0.47 -18.49
C THR A 305 14.60 0.20 -17.31
N ARG A 306 13.55 1.01 -17.10
CA ARG A 306 12.54 0.76 -16.05
C ARG A 306 11.85 -0.58 -16.23
N HIS A 307 11.36 -0.88 -17.44
CA HIS A 307 10.68 -2.13 -17.75
C HIS A 307 11.58 -3.34 -17.48
N THR A 308 12.75 -3.38 -18.12
CA THR A 308 13.66 -4.53 -18.07
C THR A 308 14.24 -4.77 -16.66
N ALA A 309 14.61 -3.71 -15.93
CA ALA A 309 15.11 -3.84 -14.57
C ALA A 309 14.02 -4.28 -13.57
N THR A 310 12.77 -3.80 -13.75
CA THR A 310 11.62 -4.22 -12.94
C THR A 310 11.30 -5.69 -13.18
N THR A 311 11.29 -6.13 -14.44
CA THR A 311 11.12 -7.55 -14.80
C THR A 311 12.21 -8.42 -14.17
N ALA A 312 13.49 -8.01 -14.27
CA ALA A 312 14.59 -8.75 -13.68
C ALA A 312 14.48 -8.90 -12.15
N CYS A 313 13.98 -7.87 -11.45
CA CYS A 313 13.73 -7.91 -10.01
C CYS A 313 12.55 -8.82 -9.63
N ARG A 314 11.44 -8.75 -10.36
CA ARG A 314 10.22 -9.51 -10.08
C ARG A 314 10.48 -11.03 -10.04
N HIS A 315 11.33 -11.52 -10.94
CA HIS A 315 11.78 -12.92 -10.97
C HIS A 315 12.41 -13.38 -9.65
N THR A 316 13.23 -12.51 -9.05
CA THR A 316 13.99 -12.83 -7.84
C THR A 316 13.15 -12.79 -6.57
N GLY A 317 11.83 -12.57 -6.68
CA GLY A 317 10.92 -12.40 -5.55
C GLY A 317 11.11 -11.07 -4.83
N VAL A 318 11.80 -10.11 -5.45
CA VAL A 318 12.11 -8.78 -4.89
C VAL A 318 11.04 -7.79 -5.37
N MET A 319 10.45 -7.04 -4.45
CA MET A 319 9.48 -6.00 -4.80
C MET A 319 10.17 -4.82 -5.47
N SER A 320 9.83 -4.50 -6.72
CA SER A 320 10.41 -3.39 -7.45
C SER A 320 9.46 -2.21 -7.56
N PHE A 321 9.94 -1.02 -7.20
CA PHE A 321 9.29 0.26 -7.43
C PHE A 321 10.13 1.06 -8.42
N SER A 322 9.53 1.70 -9.41
CA SER A 322 10.24 2.53 -10.38
C SER A 322 9.64 3.94 -10.44
N SER A 323 10.48 4.97 -10.50
CA SER A 323 10.04 6.36 -10.74
C SER A 323 10.95 7.08 -11.75
N GLU A 324 10.35 8.07 -12.41
CA GLU A 324 10.98 8.99 -13.36
C GLU A 324 11.39 10.32 -12.69
N SER A 325 10.81 10.62 -11.53
CA SER A 325 11.02 11.86 -10.78
C SER A 325 11.86 11.63 -9.52
N PRO A 326 12.92 12.42 -9.28
CA PRO A 326 13.71 12.30 -8.06
C PRO A 326 12.91 12.56 -6.77
N ASP A 327 11.80 13.29 -6.87
CA ASP A 327 10.98 13.67 -5.72
C ASP A 327 10.15 12.51 -5.17
N ASP A 328 9.83 11.51 -6.01
CA ASP A 328 9.09 10.31 -5.58
C ASP A 328 9.97 9.32 -4.80
N LEU A 329 11.30 9.46 -4.86
CA LEU A 329 12.21 8.50 -4.23
C LEU A 329 12.07 8.51 -2.71
N ASN A 330 11.96 9.68 -2.09
CA ASN A 330 11.82 9.79 -0.64
C ASN A 330 10.56 9.10 -0.10
N PRO A 331 9.34 9.38 -0.60
CA PRO A 331 8.14 8.73 -0.09
C PRO A 331 8.16 7.21 -0.31
N ILE A 332 8.69 6.71 -1.44
CA ILE A 332 8.81 5.26 -1.69
C ILE A 332 9.80 4.61 -0.71
N ILE A 333 10.93 5.28 -0.44
CA ILE A 333 11.91 4.83 0.56
C ILE A 333 11.26 4.80 1.94
N GLU A 334 10.61 5.89 2.36
CA GLU A 334 9.94 6.00 3.67
C GLU A 334 8.85 4.94 3.85
N GLN A 335 8.04 4.68 2.82
CA GLN A 335 7.03 3.63 2.83
C GLN A 335 7.67 2.24 3.00
N SER A 336 8.78 1.98 2.30
CA SER A 336 9.53 0.72 2.40
C SER A 336 10.10 0.52 3.81
N LEU A 337 10.76 1.55 4.37
CA LEU A 337 11.29 1.53 5.73
C LEU A 337 10.19 1.43 6.79
N GLY A 338 9.02 2.02 6.53
CA GLY A 338 7.81 1.90 7.34
C GLY A 338 7.36 0.46 7.50
N LYS A 339 7.45 -0.34 6.41
CA LYS A 339 7.17 -1.78 6.38
C LYS A 339 8.33 -2.65 6.89
N ASN A 340 9.36 -2.07 7.52
CA ASN A 340 10.60 -2.73 7.97
C ASN A 340 11.37 -3.44 6.83
N ILE A 341 11.28 -2.89 5.61
CA ILE A 341 12.03 -3.35 4.46
C ILE A 341 13.10 -2.31 4.15
N VAL A 342 14.38 -2.71 4.12
CA VAL A 342 15.47 -1.83 3.69
C VAL A 342 15.61 -2.01 2.18
N PRO A 343 15.23 -1.01 1.36
CA PRO A 343 15.30 -1.15 -0.07
C PRO A 343 16.76 -1.04 -0.56
N VAL A 344 17.04 -1.58 -1.74
CA VAL A 344 18.22 -1.23 -2.54
C VAL A 344 17.83 -0.11 -3.48
N LEU A 345 18.53 1.02 -3.40
CA LEU A 345 18.30 2.14 -4.31
C LEU A 345 19.14 1.97 -5.57
N VAL A 346 18.51 2.07 -6.74
CA VAL A 346 19.17 1.99 -8.04
C VAL A 346 18.99 3.33 -8.76
N LEU A 347 20.09 3.99 -9.09
CA LEU A 347 20.09 5.25 -9.82
C LEU A 347 20.62 5.04 -11.23
N ASP A 348 19.82 5.35 -12.24
CA ASP A 348 20.25 5.30 -13.63
C ASP A 348 21.14 6.50 -14.00
N ALA A 349 21.93 6.34 -15.05
CA ALA A 349 22.67 7.42 -15.66
C ALA A 349 21.73 8.32 -16.48
N PRO A 350 21.95 9.65 -16.46
CA PRO A 350 21.19 10.58 -17.28
C PRO A 350 21.37 10.28 -18.77
N GLU A 351 20.29 10.40 -19.54
CA GLU A 351 20.38 10.35 -21.00
C GLU A 351 21.02 11.64 -21.55
N PRO A 352 21.85 11.55 -22.61
CA PRO A 352 22.43 12.72 -23.23
C PRO A 352 21.34 13.58 -23.89
N GLY A 353 21.06 14.76 -23.33
CA GLY A 353 20.11 15.73 -23.91
C GLY A 353 18.92 16.07 -23.02
N THR A 354 18.73 15.38 -21.89
CA THR A 354 17.64 15.69 -20.96
C THR A 354 17.93 16.96 -20.16
N SER A 355 17.04 17.94 -20.24
CA SER A 355 17.16 19.20 -19.51
C SER A 355 16.92 18.99 -18.01
N GLY A 356 17.88 19.39 -17.17
CA GLY A 356 17.72 19.36 -15.70
C GLY A 356 18.00 18.01 -15.03
N PHE A 357 18.59 17.06 -15.75
CA PHE A 357 19.18 15.87 -15.13
C PHE A 357 20.52 15.51 -15.81
N GLY A 358 21.61 16.10 -15.31
CA GLY A 358 22.98 15.84 -15.76
C GLY A 358 23.85 15.13 -14.71
N PRO A 359 25.12 14.83 -15.04
CA PRO A 359 26.04 14.12 -14.13
C PRO A 359 26.21 14.81 -12.76
N ASN A 360 26.18 16.15 -12.75
CA ASN A 360 26.30 16.93 -11.50
C ASN A 360 25.04 16.84 -10.62
N GLU A 361 23.85 16.80 -11.22
CA GLU A 361 22.58 16.66 -10.49
C GLU A 361 22.45 15.25 -9.92
N LEU A 362 22.89 14.22 -10.67
CA LEU A 362 22.97 12.85 -10.19
C LEU A 362 23.93 12.73 -8.98
N VAL A 363 25.09 13.41 -9.01
CA VAL A 363 26.01 13.49 -7.86
C VAL A 363 25.34 14.17 -6.67
N ALA A 364 24.63 15.29 -6.88
CA ALA A 364 23.91 16.00 -5.83
C ALA A 364 22.79 15.14 -5.22
N LEU A 365 22.01 14.45 -6.06
CA LEU A 365 20.96 13.52 -5.67
C LEU A 365 21.53 12.39 -4.81
N ARG A 366 22.59 11.72 -5.27
CA ARG A 366 23.25 10.64 -4.55
C ARG A 366 23.79 11.12 -3.20
N THR A 367 24.43 12.29 -3.16
CA THR A 367 24.95 12.87 -1.91
C THR A 367 23.82 13.18 -0.92
N ARG A 368 22.70 13.73 -1.41
CA ARG A 368 21.49 13.99 -0.61
C ARG A 368 20.90 12.71 -0.04
N LEU A 369 20.68 11.70 -0.89
CA LEU A 369 20.13 10.40 -0.49
C LEU A 369 21.06 9.68 0.51
N ARG A 370 22.38 9.74 0.31
CA ARG A 370 23.36 9.16 1.24
C ARG A 370 23.34 9.85 2.61
N ARG A 371 23.10 11.16 2.65
CA ARG A 371 23.00 11.93 3.90
C ARG A 371 21.72 11.62 4.66
N SER A 372 20.59 11.50 3.97
CA SER A 372 19.30 11.15 4.58
C SER A 372 19.23 9.68 4.97
N TYR A 373 19.81 8.79 4.16
CA TYR A 373 19.72 7.34 4.29
C TYR A 373 21.09 6.66 4.22
N PRO A 374 21.91 6.74 5.29
CA PRO A 374 23.27 6.21 5.31
C PRO A 374 23.36 4.67 5.33
N ASP A 375 22.27 3.98 5.66
CA ASP A 375 22.25 2.52 5.77
C ASP A 375 21.64 1.85 4.52
N ILE A 376 21.11 2.63 3.58
CA ILE A 376 20.55 2.13 2.33
C ILE A 376 21.66 1.92 1.29
N PRO A 377 21.80 0.72 0.71
CA PRO A 377 22.75 0.48 -0.35
C PRO A 377 22.30 1.19 -1.64
N ILE A 378 23.25 1.80 -2.34
CA ILE A 378 23.01 2.54 -3.59
C ILE A 378 23.79 1.88 -4.72
N ILE A 379 23.09 1.43 -5.76
CA ILE A 379 23.66 0.98 -7.04
C ILE A 379 23.57 2.13 -8.03
N GLN A 380 24.68 2.46 -8.69
CA GLN A 380 24.70 3.42 -9.80
C GLN A 380 24.84 2.68 -11.13
N MET A 381 23.90 2.88 -12.05
CA MET A 381 24.02 2.44 -13.43
C MET A 381 24.73 3.53 -14.26
N GLY A 382 25.51 3.13 -15.26
CA GLY A 382 26.32 4.03 -16.09
C GLY A 382 26.24 3.69 -17.58
N ASN A 383 26.08 4.69 -18.44
CA ASN A 383 26.15 4.49 -19.89
C ASN A 383 27.57 4.12 -20.35
N PRO A 384 27.72 3.47 -21.51
CA PRO A 384 29.04 3.20 -22.10
C PRO A 384 29.86 4.49 -22.29
N GLY A 385 31.16 4.42 -21.98
CA GLY A 385 32.06 5.58 -22.01
C GLY A 385 32.02 6.48 -20.77
N GLN A 386 31.11 6.26 -19.82
CA GLN A 386 31.01 7.04 -18.57
C GLN A 386 31.83 6.45 -17.41
N THR A 387 33.01 5.87 -17.68
CA THR A 387 33.87 5.25 -16.65
C THR A 387 34.21 6.23 -15.52
N LYS A 388 34.46 7.50 -15.85
CA LYS A 388 34.76 8.54 -14.86
C LYS A 388 33.59 8.74 -13.88
N ASP A 389 32.36 8.75 -14.39
CA ASP A 389 31.15 9.00 -13.57
C ASP A 389 30.85 7.81 -12.66
N LEU A 390 31.06 6.59 -13.14
CA LEU A 390 30.95 5.37 -12.33
C LEU A 390 32.01 5.34 -11.21
N LEU A 391 33.27 5.65 -11.52
CA LEU A 391 34.32 5.72 -10.49
C LEU A 391 34.03 6.83 -9.47
N GLN A 392 33.49 7.96 -9.92
CA GLN A 392 33.04 9.02 -9.04
C GLN A 392 31.88 8.56 -8.15
N ALA A 393 30.94 7.77 -8.67
CA ALA A 393 29.85 7.23 -7.87
C ALA A 393 30.33 6.34 -6.73
N LEU A 394 31.30 5.45 -6.99
CA LEU A 394 31.94 4.66 -5.92
C LEU A 394 32.63 5.55 -4.89
N ARG A 395 33.38 6.57 -5.33
CA ARG A 395 34.04 7.52 -4.42
C ARG A 395 33.05 8.30 -3.55
N ASP A 396 31.88 8.62 -4.11
CA ASP A 396 30.83 9.38 -3.44
C ASP A 396 29.91 8.48 -2.57
N GLY A 397 30.23 7.19 -2.44
CA GLY A 397 29.57 6.27 -1.51
C GLY A 397 28.49 5.38 -2.11
N ALA A 398 28.45 5.21 -3.44
CA ALA A 398 27.68 4.11 -4.05
C ALA A 398 28.25 2.76 -3.60
N THR A 399 27.36 1.85 -3.22
CA THR A 399 27.68 0.49 -2.76
C THR A 399 28.06 -0.42 -3.93
N GLY A 400 27.53 -0.14 -5.11
CA GLY A 400 27.87 -0.85 -6.34
C GLY A 400 27.72 0.04 -7.57
N VAL A 401 28.41 -0.33 -8.64
CA VAL A 401 28.25 0.27 -9.96
C VAL A 401 28.02 -0.82 -10.99
N ILE A 402 27.16 -0.57 -11.97
CA ILE A 402 26.92 -1.49 -13.07
C ILE A 402 26.90 -0.73 -14.41
N PRO A 403 27.78 -1.08 -15.37
CA PRO A 403 27.69 -0.50 -16.71
C PRO A 403 26.47 -1.07 -17.42
N LYS A 404 25.67 -0.21 -18.05
CA LYS A 404 24.55 -0.64 -18.90
C LYS A 404 24.96 -0.70 -20.37
N PRO A 405 24.39 -1.60 -21.17
CA PRO A 405 24.65 -1.64 -22.61
C PRO A 405 24.13 -0.40 -23.33
N ASN A 406 24.66 -0.12 -24.52
CA ASN A 406 24.26 1.05 -25.30
C ASN A 406 22.94 0.79 -26.03
N LEU A 407 21.85 1.42 -25.60
CA LEU A 407 20.53 1.26 -26.23
C LEU A 407 20.44 1.91 -27.63
N SER A 408 21.39 2.78 -28.00
CA SER A 408 21.35 3.61 -29.22
C SER A 408 22.31 3.17 -30.32
N GLN A 409 23.13 2.13 -30.13
CA GLN A 409 24.08 1.66 -31.13
C GLN A 409 23.76 0.24 -31.61
N ASP A 410 23.77 0.05 -32.92
CA ASP A 410 23.71 -1.26 -33.56
C ASP A 410 25.04 -2.00 -33.31
N ASN A 411 25.06 -2.84 -32.28
CA ASN A 411 26.17 -3.70 -31.92
C ASN A 411 25.71 -5.16 -31.99
N ILE A 412 26.45 -5.97 -32.75
CA ILE A 412 26.20 -7.41 -32.91
C ILE A 412 26.20 -8.14 -31.55
N GLN A 413 26.93 -7.63 -30.54
CA GLN A 413 27.01 -8.21 -29.20
C GLN A 413 25.97 -7.66 -28.22
N PHE A 414 25.11 -6.73 -28.61
CA PHE A 414 24.20 -6.03 -27.70
C PHE A 414 23.29 -6.98 -26.92
N ILE A 415 22.74 -8.02 -27.56
CA ILE A 415 21.84 -8.96 -26.88
C ILE A 415 22.59 -9.74 -25.78
N ASP A 416 23.80 -10.20 -26.07
CA ASP A 416 24.62 -10.91 -25.09
C ASP A 416 25.00 -9.99 -23.93
N GLU A 417 25.31 -8.72 -24.22
CA GLU A 417 25.59 -7.68 -23.22
C GLU A 417 24.35 -7.35 -22.36
N MET A 418 23.16 -7.26 -22.96
CA MET A 418 21.89 -7.00 -22.27
C MET A 418 21.49 -8.15 -21.36
N ILE A 419 21.61 -9.39 -21.84
CA ILE A 419 21.33 -10.58 -21.04
C ILE A 419 22.27 -10.62 -19.82
N LEU A 420 23.57 -10.46 -20.04
CA LEU A 420 24.57 -10.46 -18.98
C LEU A 420 24.35 -9.30 -18.00
N PHE A 421 23.95 -8.13 -18.49
CA PHE A 421 23.62 -6.97 -17.66
C PHE A 421 22.44 -7.28 -16.73
N LEU A 422 21.34 -7.85 -17.24
CA LEU A 422 20.16 -8.18 -16.42
C LEU A 422 20.48 -9.27 -15.39
N GLU A 423 21.25 -10.29 -15.77
CA GLU A 423 21.79 -11.31 -14.86
C GLU A 423 22.63 -10.69 -13.73
N ALA A 424 23.61 -9.86 -14.10
CA ALA A 424 24.50 -9.20 -13.15
C ALA A 424 23.74 -8.21 -12.25
N PHE A 425 22.77 -7.49 -12.80
CA PHE A 425 21.90 -6.57 -12.06
C PHE A 425 21.10 -7.31 -10.98
N ALA A 426 20.38 -8.36 -11.36
CA ALA A 426 19.61 -9.18 -10.43
C ALA A 426 20.50 -9.81 -9.34
N ALA A 427 21.67 -10.31 -9.71
CA ALA A 427 22.63 -10.88 -8.77
C ALA A 427 23.17 -9.83 -7.78
N LEU A 428 23.48 -8.61 -8.24
CA LEU A 428 23.96 -7.51 -7.41
C LEU A 428 22.87 -7.03 -6.44
N VAL A 429 21.65 -6.83 -6.93
CA VAL A 429 20.48 -6.49 -6.12
C VAL A 429 20.27 -7.50 -5.00
N ARG A 430 20.26 -8.80 -5.32
CA ARG A 430 20.11 -9.87 -4.33
C ARG A 430 21.23 -9.86 -3.29
N THR A 431 22.47 -9.65 -3.73
CA THR A 431 23.63 -9.63 -2.84
C THR A 431 23.56 -8.46 -1.86
N LEU A 432 23.11 -7.29 -2.31
CA LEU A 432 22.98 -6.10 -1.47
C LEU A 432 21.72 -6.11 -0.60
N GLY A 433 20.60 -6.62 -1.12
CA GLY A 433 19.36 -6.80 -0.36
C GLY A 433 19.44 -7.91 0.69
N ALA A 434 20.34 -8.88 0.52
CA ALA A 434 20.58 -9.96 1.48
C ALA A 434 21.53 -9.56 2.62
N GLN A 435 22.18 -8.41 2.54
CA GLN A 435 23.05 -7.94 3.62
C GLN A 435 22.16 -7.49 4.79
N PRO A 436 22.13 -8.21 5.93
CA PRO A 436 21.59 -7.62 7.14
C PRO A 436 22.40 -6.35 7.37
N SER A 437 21.71 -5.22 7.49
CA SER A 437 22.27 -3.87 7.58
C SER A 437 23.68 -3.88 8.17
N VAL A 438 24.69 -3.62 7.32
CA VAL A 438 26.12 -3.58 7.66
C VAL A 438 26.43 -2.62 8.83
N ALA A 439 25.44 -1.81 9.25
CA ALA A 439 25.44 -1.03 10.47
C ALA A 439 25.57 -1.84 11.79
N LEU A 440 25.52 -3.19 11.75
CA LEU A 440 25.65 -4.04 12.93
C LEU A 440 27.09 -4.42 13.33
N ASP A 441 28.11 -4.00 12.57
CA ASP A 441 29.48 -4.48 12.78
C ASP A 441 30.21 -3.82 13.96
N GLY A 442 30.59 -4.67 14.92
CA GLY A 442 31.61 -4.45 15.96
C GLY A 442 31.08 -4.22 17.39
N GLY A 443 29.95 -3.53 17.55
CA GLY A 443 29.38 -3.23 18.86
C GLY A 443 28.54 -4.38 19.43
N LEU A 444 27.81 -5.07 18.57
CA LEU A 444 26.75 -5.97 18.98
C LEU A 444 27.24 -7.29 19.57
N HIS A 445 28.33 -7.82 19.02
CA HIS A 445 29.00 -8.99 19.58
C HIS A 445 29.49 -8.72 21.02
N LYS A 446 30.02 -7.50 21.26
CA LYS A 446 30.42 -7.06 22.60
C LYS A 446 29.21 -6.93 23.54
N ASP A 447 28.09 -6.41 23.04
CA ASP A 447 26.85 -6.29 23.83
C ASP A 447 26.27 -7.67 24.21
N LEU A 448 26.31 -8.63 23.29
CA LEU A 448 25.85 -10.00 23.54
C LEU A 448 26.76 -10.71 24.54
N HIS A 449 28.09 -10.52 24.43
CA HIS A 449 29.04 -11.00 25.43
C HIS A 449 28.80 -10.35 26.81
N ALA A 450 28.54 -9.04 26.85
CA ALA A 450 28.22 -8.35 28.09
C ALA A 450 26.94 -8.92 28.74
N LEU A 451 25.90 -9.23 27.97
CA LEU A 451 24.69 -9.89 28.48
C LEU A 451 24.95 -11.29 29.07
N GLN A 452 25.97 -12.00 28.56
CA GLN A 452 26.36 -13.31 29.09
C GLN A 452 27.14 -13.24 30.41
N GLU A 453 27.91 -12.17 30.63
CA GLU A 453 28.73 -12.01 31.83
C GLU A 453 27.96 -11.47 33.04
N VAL A 454 26.89 -10.72 32.78
CA VAL A 454 26.08 -10.09 33.84
C VAL A 454 25.26 -11.13 34.58
N LYS A 455 25.37 -11.12 35.92
CA LYS A 455 24.72 -12.10 36.79
C LYS A 455 23.46 -11.57 37.45
N ASP A 456 23.41 -10.27 37.79
CA ASP A 456 22.30 -9.71 38.55
C ASP A 456 21.12 -9.28 37.67
N ALA A 457 19.89 -9.53 38.15
CA ALA A 457 18.67 -9.31 37.38
C ALA A 457 18.46 -7.88 36.86
N PRO A 458 18.65 -6.85 37.70
CA PRO A 458 18.50 -5.47 37.25
C PRO A 458 19.56 -5.10 36.21
N ASP A 459 20.76 -5.64 36.34
CA ASP A 459 21.87 -5.35 35.42
C ASP A 459 21.67 -6.02 34.07
N VAL A 460 21.11 -7.24 34.02
CA VAL A 460 20.73 -7.91 32.77
C VAL A 460 19.68 -7.08 32.02
N ALA A 461 18.61 -6.69 32.71
CA ALA A 461 17.55 -5.88 32.13
C ALA A 461 18.06 -4.50 31.68
N PHE A 462 18.94 -3.86 32.47
CA PHE A 462 19.56 -2.59 32.13
C PHE A 462 20.53 -2.69 30.95
N THR A 463 21.27 -3.80 30.83
CA THR A 463 22.16 -4.04 29.69
C THR A 463 21.35 -4.18 28.41
N LEU A 464 20.26 -4.97 28.43
CA LEU A 464 19.35 -5.08 27.30
C LEU A 464 18.77 -3.70 26.90
N LEU A 465 18.34 -2.92 27.90
CA LEU A 465 17.85 -1.56 27.71
C LEU A 465 18.88 -0.65 27.02
N ARG A 466 20.16 -0.72 27.41
CA ARG A 466 21.24 0.05 26.78
C ARG A 466 21.46 -0.33 25.33
N VAL A 467 21.30 -1.60 24.96
CA VAL A 467 21.44 -2.03 23.58
C VAL A 467 20.32 -1.47 22.72
N VAL A 468 19.07 -1.59 23.19
CA VAL A 468 17.90 -1.02 22.51
C VAL A 468 18.04 0.50 22.35
N ARG A 469 18.54 1.21 23.38
CA ARG A 469 18.76 2.66 23.34
C ARG A 469 19.75 3.11 22.25
N LYS A 470 20.61 2.24 21.71
CA LYS A 470 21.48 2.61 20.58
C LYS A 470 20.69 2.88 19.30
N PHE A 471 19.50 2.29 19.16
CA PHE A 471 18.67 2.38 17.97
C PHE A 471 17.45 3.31 18.15
N PHE A 472 16.97 3.45 19.39
CA PHE A 472 15.81 4.28 19.73
C PHE A 472 16.22 5.54 20.48
N ALA A 473 15.43 6.61 20.36
CA ALA A 473 15.69 7.85 21.07
C ALA A 473 15.37 7.74 22.56
N ARG A 474 14.32 6.99 22.90
CA ARG A 474 13.89 6.71 24.27
C ARG A 474 13.72 5.21 24.44
N ALA A 475 14.17 4.68 25.57
CA ALA A 475 13.97 3.29 25.93
C ALA A 475 13.68 3.17 27.42
N MET A 476 12.86 2.19 27.81
CA MET A 476 12.44 1.97 29.20
C MET A 476 12.28 0.50 29.52
N THR A 477 12.59 0.13 30.76
CA THR A 477 12.30 -1.21 31.31
C THR A 477 11.04 -1.15 32.15
N LEU A 478 10.04 -1.95 31.78
CA LEU A 478 8.78 -2.13 32.49
C LEU A 478 8.75 -3.53 33.10
N ILE A 479 8.69 -3.64 34.42
CA ILE A 479 8.59 -4.93 35.13
C ILE A 479 7.13 -5.38 35.17
N VAL A 480 6.89 -6.64 34.83
CA VAL A 480 5.55 -7.24 34.87
C VAL A 480 5.25 -7.70 36.29
N THR A 481 4.19 -7.16 36.88
CA THR A 481 3.71 -7.52 38.22
C THR A 481 2.25 -7.98 38.19
N ARG A 482 1.71 -8.46 39.31
CA ARG A 482 0.29 -8.83 39.41
C ARG A 482 -0.66 -7.65 39.29
N GLU A 483 -0.21 -6.45 39.65
CA GLU A 483 -1.01 -5.22 39.69
C GLU A 483 -0.90 -4.41 38.40
N GLY A 484 -0.03 -4.83 37.46
CA GLY A 484 0.23 -4.15 36.20
C GLY A 484 1.72 -4.08 35.89
N LEU A 485 2.13 -3.04 35.17
CA LEU A 485 3.53 -2.77 34.86
C LEU A 485 4.12 -1.75 35.82
N VAL A 486 5.37 -1.94 36.21
CA VAL A 486 6.13 -0.97 37.00
C VAL A 486 7.32 -0.49 36.19
N MET A 487 7.42 0.81 35.97
CA MET A 487 8.59 1.38 35.30
C MET A 487 9.79 1.34 36.24
N GLU A 488 10.82 0.59 35.85
CA GLU A 488 12.03 0.41 36.63
C GLU A 488 13.11 1.41 36.20
N LYS A 489 13.41 1.47 34.91
CA LYS A 489 14.51 2.26 34.34
C LYS A 489 14.10 2.96 33.06
N THR A 490 14.71 4.12 32.80
CA THR A 490 14.54 4.89 31.56
C THR A 490 15.90 5.34 31.03
N LEU A 491 15.99 5.51 29.72
CA LEU A 491 17.13 6.13 29.03
C LEU A 491 16.63 7.03 27.90
N GLY A 492 17.14 8.25 27.83
CA GLY A 492 16.84 9.22 26.77
C GLY A 492 15.53 9.97 26.96
N VAL A 493 14.89 9.87 28.12
CA VAL A 493 13.59 10.49 28.39
C VAL A 493 13.78 11.89 28.96
N SER A 494 14.43 11.98 30.11
CA SER A 494 14.80 13.25 30.75
C SER A 494 15.94 12.98 31.73
N PRO A 495 16.84 13.96 31.96
CA PRO A 495 17.95 13.80 32.89
C PRO A 495 17.50 13.51 34.33
N GLU A 496 16.30 13.94 34.72
CA GLU A 496 15.73 13.66 36.03
C GLU A 496 15.24 12.23 36.19
N LEU A 497 14.60 11.67 35.17
CA LEU A 497 14.11 10.28 35.20
C LEU A 497 15.25 9.28 34.96
N ASP A 498 16.16 9.59 34.04
CA ASP A 498 17.27 8.71 33.67
C ASP A 498 18.28 8.54 34.81
N ASN A 499 18.41 9.54 35.69
CA ASN A 499 19.28 9.46 36.87
C ASN A 499 18.66 8.72 38.06
N LYS A 500 17.36 8.37 38.02
CA LYS A 500 16.72 7.64 39.11
C LYS A 500 17.17 6.17 39.15
N SER A 501 17.42 5.67 40.36
CA SER A 501 17.69 4.25 40.59
C SER A 501 16.47 3.39 40.24
N THR A 502 15.27 3.84 40.58
CA THR A 502 14.00 3.24 40.20
C THR A 502 12.97 4.35 39.97
N VAL A 503 12.22 4.30 38.86
CA VAL A 503 11.17 5.30 38.59
C VAL A 503 9.90 5.02 39.40
N GLY A 504 9.49 3.75 39.48
CA GLY A 504 8.39 3.28 40.33
C GLY A 504 6.99 3.66 39.82
N LEU A 505 6.86 4.16 38.60
CA LEU A 505 5.56 4.50 38.02
C LEU A 505 4.78 3.21 37.74
N GLN A 506 3.62 3.05 38.39
CA GLN A 506 2.70 1.95 38.13
C GLN A 506 1.76 2.28 36.96
N ILE A 507 1.69 1.37 36.00
CA ILE A 507 0.82 1.43 34.84
C ILE A 507 -0.12 0.23 34.92
N PRO A 508 -1.41 0.43 35.26
CA PRO A 508 -2.36 -0.66 35.33
C PRO A 508 -2.62 -1.22 33.93
N LEU A 509 -2.79 -2.54 33.85
CA LEU A 509 -3.19 -3.22 32.63
C LEU A 509 -4.72 -3.29 32.58
N THR A 510 -5.34 -2.73 31.55
CA THR A 510 -6.80 -2.67 31.38
C THR A 510 -7.23 -3.35 30.09
N GLY A 511 -8.18 -4.31 30.17
CA GLY A 511 -8.77 -4.99 28.99
C GLY A 511 -7.77 -5.80 28.14
N ASP A 512 -8.21 -6.30 26.99
CA ASP A 512 -7.33 -7.01 26.02
C ASP A 512 -6.49 -5.97 25.25
N SER A 513 -5.34 -5.60 25.83
CA SER A 513 -4.45 -4.56 25.32
C SER A 513 -3.28 -5.14 24.50
N LEU A 514 -2.64 -4.34 23.65
CA LEU A 514 -1.44 -4.72 22.89
C LEU A 514 -0.33 -5.23 23.83
N ILE A 515 -0.12 -4.53 24.94
CA ILE A 515 0.84 -4.94 25.98
C ILE A 515 0.44 -6.27 26.62
N GLN A 516 -0.85 -6.51 26.91
CA GLN A 516 -1.30 -7.80 27.41
C GLN A 516 -1.08 -8.93 26.39
N ARG A 517 -1.31 -8.65 25.10
CA ARG A 517 -1.02 -9.59 24.02
C ARG A 517 0.46 -9.97 23.99
N VAL A 518 1.35 -8.98 24.08
CA VAL A 518 2.81 -9.19 24.17
C VAL A 518 3.19 -9.98 25.43
N ILE A 519 2.53 -9.75 26.57
CA ILE A 519 2.77 -10.53 27.80
C ILE A 519 2.31 -11.99 27.63
N ARG A 520 1.16 -12.21 26.98
CA ARG A 520 0.53 -13.52 26.78
C ARG A 520 1.29 -14.36 25.75
N GLU A 521 1.60 -13.78 24.60
CA GLU A 521 2.27 -14.45 23.48
C GLU A 521 3.80 -14.48 23.69
N GLY A 522 4.35 -13.49 24.38
CA GLY A 522 5.80 -13.36 24.57
C GLY A 522 6.57 -13.12 23.28
N SER A 523 5.89 -12.58 22.25
CA SER A 523 6.41 -12.21 20.94
C SER A 523 6.84 -10.73 20.94
N VAL A 524 7.90 -10.41 20.19
CA VAL A 524 8.32 -9.02 20.01
C VAL A 524 7.29 -8.28 19.14
N HIS A 525 6.98 -7.04 19.51
CA HIS A 525 6.15 -6.15 18.70
C HIS A 525 6.96 -4.93 18.28
N SER A 526 7.08 -4.70 16.97
CA SER A 526 7.88 -3.60 16.38
C SER A 526 7.14 -2.96 15.20
N ALA A 527 5.99 -2.37 15.47
CA ALA A 527 5.09 -1.77 14.49
C ALA A 527 4.39 -0.52 15.08
N PRO A 528 3.64 0.24 14.27
CA PRO A 528 2.70 1.22 14.78
C PRO A 528 1.74 0.58 15.80
N GLY A 529 1.62 1.16 16.99
CA GLY A 529 0.78 0.63 18.04
C GLY A 529 0.21 1.71 18.94
N SER A 530 -1.07 1.57 19.29
CA SER A 530 -1.75 2.35 20.33
C SER A 530 -2.22 1.40 21.43
N ASP A 531 -2.09 1.81 22.69
CA ASP A 531 -2.51 1.03 23.85
C ASP A 531 -2.87 1.99 24.99
N PRO A 532 -4.02 1.80 25.69
CA PRO A 532 -4.41 2.66 26.83
C PRO A 532 -3.36 2.73 27.95
N ALA A 533 -2.57 1.68 28.14
CA ALA A 533 -1.47 1.67 29.10
C ALA A 533 -0.28 2.53 28.62
N LEU A 534 -0.08 2.66 27.30
CA LEU A 534 0.88 3.60 26.73
C LEU A 534 0.41 5.05 26.82
N ASP A 535 -0.90 5.33 26.80
CA ASP A 535 -1.39 6.70 26.99
C ASP A 535 -1.01 7.26 28.37
N ARG A 536 -1.12 6.44 29.42
CA ARG A 536 -0.64 6.79 30.77
C ARG A 536 0.88 6.98 30.81
N LEU A 537 1.60 6.18 30.04
CA LEU A 537 3.04 6.36 29.88
C LEU A 537 3.34 7.73 29.26
N TYR A 538 2.65 8.09 28.17
CA TYR A 538 2.81 9.36 27.46
C TYR A 538 2.42 10.59 28.28
N GLN A 539 1.52 10.48 29.25
CA GLN A 539 1.27 11.55 30.21
C GLN A 539 2.51 11.91 31.03
N THR A 540 3.41 10.95 31.25
CA THR A 540 4.64 11.17 32.03
C THR A 540 5.81 11.60 31.14
N ILE A 541 5.92 11.03 29.94
CA ILE A 541 7.13 11.18 29.10
C ILE A 541 6.91 11.99 27.82
N GLY A 542 5.67 12.36 27.51
CA GLY A 542 5.25 12.95 26.25
C GLY A 542 5.08 11.92 25.13
N ALA A 543 4.05 12.10 24.31
CA ALA A 543 3.80 11.26 23.14
C ALA A 543 4.92 11.39 22.10
N PRO A 544 5.36 10.28 21.47
CA PRO A 544 6.32 10.34 20.37
C PRO A 544 5.68 10.94 19.11
N ARG A 545 6.51 11.50 18.22
CA ARG A 545 6.11 12.05 16.91
C ARG A 545 5.58 10.96 15.98
N SER A 546 6.15 9.76 16.06
CA SER A 546 5.72 8.56 15.33
C SER A 546 5.12 7.55 16.30
N ASN A 547 4.03 6.91 15.92
CA ASN A 547 3.42 5.81 16.68
C ASN A 547 4.16 4.47 16.53
N LYS A 548 5.30 4.43 15.82
CA LYS A 548 6.15 3.24 15.70
C LYS A 548 6.89 3.00 17.01
N ILE A 549 6.57 1.91 17.68
CA ILE A 549 7.13 1.53 18.98
C ILE A 549 7.75 0.14 18.93
N LEU A 550 8.62 -0.15 19.89
CA LEU A 550 9.11 -1.49 20.20
C LEU A 550 8.63 -1.91 21.58
N LEU A 551 7.98 -3.07 21.66
CA LEU A 551 7.70 -3.80 22.89
C LEU A 551 8.48 -5.12 22.83
N LEU A 552 9.54 -5.20 23.61
CA LEU A 552 10.44 -6.35 23.64
C LEU A 552 10.28 -7.12 24.96
N PRO A 553 9.55 -8.25 24.97
CA PRO A 553 9.38 -9.05 26.17
C PRO A 553 10.66 -9.84 26.49
N MET A 554 11.02 -9.88 27.78
CA MET A 554 12.06 -10.78 28.30
C MET A 554 11.40 -11.91 29.07
N LYS A 555 11.67 -13.15 28.66
CA LYS A 555 11.07 -14.36 29.23
C LYS A 555 12.05 -15.07 30.16
N VAL A 556 11.53 -15.56 31.27
CA VAL A 556 12.26 -16.35 32.27
C VAL A 556 11.37 -17.54 32.64
N LYS A 557 11.83 -18.74 32.35
CA LYS A 557 11.09 -20.01 32.46
C LYS A 557 9.75 -19.96 31.72
N GLY A 558 9.77 -19.39 30.52
CA GLY A 558 8.59 -19.23 29.66
C GLY A 558 7.60 -18.14 30.11
N ARG A 559 7.88 -17.41 31.19
CA ARG A 559 7.03 -16.29 31.66
C ARG A 559 7.66 -14.95 31.34
N VAL A 560 6.89 -14.01 30.80
CA VAL A 560 7.36 -12.64 30.59
C VAL A 560 7.52 -11.95 31.94
N VAL A 561 8.74 -11.55 32.27
CA VAL A 561 9.06 -10.88 33.56
C VAL A 561 9.23 -9.38 33.41
N SER A 562 9.63 -8.92 32.22
CA SER A 562 9.77 -7.51 31.90
C SER A 562 9.51 -7.28 30.42
N ILE A 563 9.18 -6.04 30.07
CA ILE A 563 9.03 -5.55 28.71
C ILE A 563 9.94 -4.34 28.57
N THR A 564 10.79 -4.33 27.54
CA THR A 564 11.53 -3.14 27.15
C THR A 564 10.67 -2.37 26.15
N TYR A 565 10.19 -1.19 26.55
CA TYR A 565 9.51 -0.24 25.68
C TYR A 565 10.54 0.68 25.02
N ALA A 566 10.41 0.98 23.72
CA ALA A 566 11.25 1.98 23.07
C ALA A 566 10.55 2.70 21.92
N ASP A 567 10.92 3.96 21.71
CA ASP A 567 10.39 4.81 20.64
C ASP A 567 11.41 5.84 20.12
N PHE A 568 11.04 6.55 19.06
CA PHE A 568 11.89 7.56 18.41
C PHE A 568 11.74 8.97 19.01
N GLY A 569 10.94 9.15 20.05
CA GLY A 569 10.68 10.46 20.65
C GLY A 569 10.19 11.46 19.60
N GLN A 570 10.95 12.54 19.41
CA GLN A 570 10.67 13.55 18.37
C GLN A 570 11.45 13.34 17.06
N ASN A 571 12.29 12.30 17.00
CA ASN A 571 13.06 11.95 15.82
C ASN A 571 12.22 11.14 14.83
N GLU A 572 12.65 11.13 13.57
CA GLU A 572 12.06 10.28 12.55
C GLU A 572 12.39 8.80 12.79
N PRO A 573 11.44 7.89 12.51
CA PRO A 573 11.62 6.47 12.71
C PRO A 573 12.69 5.91 11.77
N ARG A 574 13.52 5.01 12.30
CA ARG A 574 14.55 4.30 11.54
C ARG A 574 14.24 2.80 11.47
N PRO A 575 14.77 2.06 10.50
CA PRO A 575 14.72 0.60 10.50
C PRO A 575 15.39 0.06 11.76
N VAL A 576 14.77 -0.96 12.36
CA VAL A 576 15.24 -1.56 13.61
C VAL A 576 15.30 -3.08 13.44
N PRO A 577 16.41 -3.73 13.85
CA PRO A 577 16.58 -5.16 13.70
C PRO A 577 15.80 -5.90 14.82
N ALA A 578 14.47 -5.98 14.71
CA ALA A 578 13.61 -6.57 15.75
C ALA A 578 14.00 -8.01 16.12
N ASN A 579 14.30 -8.85 15.12
CA ASN A 579 14.73 -10.24 15.32
C ASN A 579 15.99 -10.33 16.19
N LEU A 580 16.89 -9.36 16.06
CA LEU A 580 18.14 -9.33 16.82
C LEU A 580 17.90 -8.98 18.29
N PHE A 581 17.01 -8.03 18.54
CA PHE A 581 16.59 -7.71 19.90
C PHE A 581 15.90 -8.89 20.57
N GLU A 582 15.10 -9.66 19.82
CA GLU A 582 14.47 -10.89 20.32
C GLU A 582 15.51 -11.95 20.73
N ILE A 583 16.56 -12.14 19.91
CA ILE A 583 17.69 -13.02 20.26
C ILE A 583 18.37 -12.53 21.55
N MET A 584 18.62 -11.23 21.68
CA MET A 584 19.23 -10.67 22.88
C MET A 584 18.35 -10.80 24.12
N ALA A 585 17.04 -10.54 24.00
CA ALA A 585 16.09 -10.69 25.09
C ALA A 585 15.99 -12.16 25.55
N THR A 586 16.07 -13.10 24.59
CA THR A 586 16.15 -14.54 24.90
C THR A 586 17.44 -14.88 25.65
N GLN A 587 18.58 -14.37 25.20
CA GLN A 587 19.87 -14.56 25.88
C GLN A 587 19.89 -13.94 27.30
N ALA A 588 19.31 -12.75 27.45
CA ALA A 588 19.14 -12.07 28.73
C ALA A 588 18.28 -12.91 29.69
N GLY A 589 17.15 -13.44 29.19
CA GLY A 589 16.28 -14.35 29.92
C GLY A 589 17.00 -15.60 30.42
N LEU A 590 17.77 -16.26 29.55
CA LEU A 590 18.58 -17.43 29.88
C LEU A 590 19.67 -17.12 30.92
N SER A 591 20.32 -15.96 30.82
CA SER A 591 21.31 -15.51 31.82
C SER A 591 20.65 -15.40 33.20
N LEU A 592 19.45 -14.79 33.24
CA LEU A 592 18.71 -14.65 34.49
C LEU A 592 18.26 -16.00 35.08
N GLU A 593 17.79 -16.91 34.23
CA GLU A 593 17.43 -18.27 34.65
C GLU A 593 18.62 -18.98 35.32
N ASN A 594 19.80 -18.89 34.71
CA ASN A 594 21.03 -19.47 35.26
C ASN A 594 21.39 -18.87 36.61
N THR A 595 21.29 -17.55 36.80
CA THR A 595 21.53 -16.93 38.11
C THR A 595 20.54 -17.42 39.16
N LEU A 596 19.24 -17.47 38.82
CA LEU A 596 18.22 -17.95 39.76
C LEU A 596 18.44 -19.42 40.15
N LEU A 597 18.89 -20.26 39.22
CA LEU A 597 19.26 -21.65 39.48
C LEU A 597 20.48 -21.75 40.41
N ARG A 598 21.54 -20.97 40.16
CA ARG A 598 22.74 -20.93 41.02
C ARG A 598 22.40 -20.52 42.46
N ARG A 599 21.64 -19.43 42.63
CA ARG A 599 21.20 -18.98 43.98
C ARG A 599 20.42 -20.07 44.71
N ARG A 600 19.58 -20.83 44.00
CA ARG A 600 18.80 -21.93 44.59
C ARG A 600 19.66 -23.12 45.01
N LEU A 601 20.73 -23.42 44.25
CA LEU A 601 21.71 -24.44 44.62
C LEU A 601 22.54 -24.01 45.84
N GLU A 602 22.97 -22.75 45.89
CA GLU A 602 23.71 -22.16 47.02
C GLU A 602 22.89 -22.10 48.31
N THR A 603 21.56 -22.00 48.23
CA THR A 603 20.67 -22.05 49.42
C THR A 603 20.28 -23.48 49.85
N GLN A 604 20.62 -24.50 49.06
CA GLN A 604 20.40 -25.91 49.37
C GLN A 604 21.66 -26.63 49.87
N THR A 605 22.81 -25.95 49.81
CA THR A 605 24.07 -26.37 50.45
C THR A 605 24.26 -25.61 51.75
#